data_AF-W1Y124-F1
#
_entry.id   AF-W1Y124-F1
#
_cell.length_a   1.000
_cell.length_b   1.000
_cell.length_c   1.000
_cell.angle_alpha   90.00
_cell.angle_beta   90.00
_cell.angle_gamma   90.00
#
_symmetry.space_group_name_H-M   'P 1'
#
loop_
_entity.id
_entity.type
_entity.pdbx_description
1 polymer ?
#
loop_
_entity_poly.entity_id
_entity_poly.type
_entity_poly.pdbx_seq_one_letter_code
_entity_poly.pdbx_strand_id
1 'polypeptide(L)'
;LMMGHNGQFGGFLKEVRENGGMQTELMDQTNLPVILLGFDGSPVYDDTAVLNRWLDVTEKDKNSRSATFYNTLPLHDGNHYPGVSKTADYKARAQKFFD
;
A
#
# COMPACT_ATOMS: atom_id res chain seq x y z
N LEU A 1 0.36 6.19 -9.93
CA LEU A 1 1.01 5.91 -8.63
C LEU A 1 0.12 4.93 -7.84
N MET A 2 0.68 3.96 -7.11
CA MET A 2 -0.10 3.10 -6.20
C MET A 2 0.60 2.93 -4.85
N MET A 3 -0.17 2.73 -3.78
CA MET A 3 0.34 2.50 -2.43
C MET A 3 -0.52 1.49 -1.67
N GLY A 4 0.09 0.71 -0.79
CA GLY A 4 -0.57 -0.20 0.15
C GLY A 4 -1.06 0.49 1.43
N HIS A 5 -1.07 1.83 1.44
CA HIS A 5 -1.43 2.71 2.56
C HIS A 5 -1.80 4.11 2.02
N ASN A 6 -2.19 5.04 2.88
CA ASN A 6 -2.63 6.39 2.46
C ASN A 6 -1.48 7.42 2.25
N GLY A 7 -0.25 7.09 2.65
CA GLY A 7 0.93 7.96 2.58
C GLY A 7 0.90 9.23 3.43
N GLN A 8 -0.02 9.36 4.41
CA GLN A 8 -0.12 10.58 5.24
C GLN A 8 0.94 10.61 6.34
N PHE A 9 1.27 9.46 6.93
CA PHE A 9 2.27 9.37 7.98
C PHE A 9 3.61 9.95 7.52
N GLY A 10 4.22 10.82 8.35
CA GLY A 10 5.47 11.51 8.03
C GLY A 10 5.40 12.44 6.82
N GLY A 11 4.22 12.66 6.22
CA GLY A 11 4.10 13.36 4.95
C GLY A 11 4.64 12.58 3.75
N PHE A 12 4.69 11.25 3.81
CA PHE A 12 5.34 10.43 2.77
C PHE A 12 4.84 10.72 1.34
N LEU A 13 3.52 10.76 1.12
CA LEU A 13 2.95 11.06 -0.20
C LEU A 13 3.29 12.49 -0.65
N LYS A 14 3.40 13.43 0.29
CA LYS A 14 3.82 14.81 0.01
C LYS A 14 5.27 14.82 -0.47
N GLU A 15 6.19 14.13 0.20
CA GLU A 15 7.59 14.04 -0.22
C GLU A 15 7.76 13.33 -1.57
N VAL A 16 7.01 12.24 -1.80
CA VAL A 16 6.98 11.53 -3.09
C VAL A 16 6.56 12.47 -4.23
N ARG A 17 5.63 13.39 -3.97
CA ARG A 17 5.18 14.40 -4.94
C ARG A 17 6.21 15.53 -5.09
N GLU A 18 6.55 16.21 -4.00
CA GLU A 18 7.35 17.44 -4.01
C GLU A 18 8.82 17.18 -4.36
N ASN A 19 9.42 16.14 -3.79
CA ASN A 19 10.84 15.82 -3.95
C ASN A 19 11.07 14.70 -4.98
N GLY A 20 10.15 13.74 -5.06
CA GLY A 20 10.21 12.63 -6.02
C GLY A 20 9.65 12.97 -7.41
N GLY A 21 8.97 14.11 -7.57
CA GLY A 21 8.38 14.54 -8.85
C GLY A 21 7.19 13.69 -9.32
N MET A 22 6.63 12.82 -8.47
CA MET A 22 5.54 11.91 -8.84
C MET A 22 4.18 12.60 -8.74
N GLN A 23 3.76 13.28 -9.80
CA GLN A 23 2.50 14.06 -9.83
C GLN A 23 1.26 13.27 -10.28
N THR A 24 1.40 11.97 -10.56
CA THR A 24 0.25 11.14 -10.94
C THR A 24 -0.70 10.92 -9.76
N GLU A 25 -1.99 10.82 -10.05
CA GLU A 25 -2.98 10.48 -9.03
C GLU A 25 -2.69 9.11 -8.41
N LEU A 26 -3.05 9.01 -7.12
CA LEU A 26 -3.01 7.74 -6.40
C LEU A 26 -4.14 6.85 -6.93
N MET A 27 -3.81 5.60 -7.26
CA MET A 27 -4.79 4.60 -7.66
C MET A 27 -5.89 4.48 -6.61
N ASP A 28 -7.15 4.33 -7.05
CA ASP A 28 -8.28 4.23 -6.14
C ASP A 28 -8.10 3.09 -5.12
N GLN A 29 -8.32 3.41 -3.84
CA GLN A 29 -8.17 2.50 -2.72
C GLN A 29 -9.52 2.10 -2.09
N THR A 30 -10.65 2.59 -2.62
CA THR A 30 -11.97 2.27 -2.05
C THR A 30 -12.23 0.77 -2.06
N ASN A 31 -12.81 0.26 -0.97
CA ASN A 31 -13.16 -1.16 -0.79
C ASN A 31 -11.96 -2.14 -0.84
N LEU A 32 -10.72 -1.67 -0.73
CA LEU A 32 -9.58 -2.59 -0.54
C LEU A 32 -9.63 -3.22 0.86
N PRO A 33 -9.38 -4.54 0.99
CA PRO A 33 -9.29 -5.20 2.29
C PRO A 33 -8.16 -4.61 3.13
N VAL A 34 -8.44 -4.34 4.39
CA VAL A 34 -7.45 -3.85 5.37
C VAL A 34 -6.94 -5.05 6.16
N ILE A 35 -5.62 -5.28 6.13
CA ILE A 35 -4.99 -6.43 6.80
C ILE A 35 -4.26 -6.04 8.09
N LEU A 36 -3.80 -4.80 8.17
CA LEU A 36 -3.14 -4.22 9.34
C LEU A 36 -3.60 -2.77 9.47
N LEU A 37 -3.46 -2.23 10.68
CA LEU A 37 -3.44 -0.80 10.90
C LEU A 37 -1.99 -0.37 11.07
N GLY A 38 -1.64 0.74 10.44
CA GLY A 38 -0.38 1.44 10.66
C GLY A 38 -0.26 1.88 12.10
N PHE A 39 0.94 2.25 12.53
CA PHE A 39 1.12 2.73 13.90
C PHE A 39 0.35 4.04 14.18
N ASP A 40 0.04 4.82 13.13
CA ASP A 40 -0.82 6.01 13.16
C ASP A 40 -2.33 5.68 13.10
N GLY A 41 -2.68 4.40 13.08
CA GLY A 41 -4.05 3.89 12.96
C GLY A 41 -4.60 3.88 11.54
N SER A 42 -3.83 4.32 10.54
CA SER A 42 -4.28 4.32 9.14
C SER A 42 -4.31 2.92 8.53
N PRO A 43 -5.13 2.66 7.50
CA PRO A 43 -5.20 1.34 6.88
C PRO A 43 -3.91 0.93 6.17
N VAL A 44 -3.51 -0.33 6.34
CA VAL A 44 -2.57 -1.05 5.48
C VAL A 44 -3.35 -2.11 4.71
N TYR A 45 -3.38 -1.96 3.39
CA TYR A 45 -4.18 -2.79 2.50
C TYR A 45 -3.50 -4.11 2.17
N ASP A 46 -4.31 -5.12 1.83
CA ASP A 46 -3.82 -6.40 1.35
C ASP A 46 -3.09 -6.26 0.00
N ASP A 47 -1.80 -6.63 -0.04
CA ASP A 47 -0.95 -6.48 -1.23
C ASP A 47 -1.50 -7.25 -2.45
N THR A 48 -2.06 -8.46 -2.25
CA THR A 48 -2.68 -9.23 -3.33
C THR A 48 -3.86 -8.47 -3.94
N ALA A 49 -4.73 -7.90 -3.11
CA ALA A 49 -5.86 -7.09 -3.60
C ALA A 49 -5.41 -5.82 -4.33
N VAL A 50 -4.36 -5.16 -3.83
CA VAL A 50 -3.76 -3.96 -4.45
C VAL A 50 -3.16 -4.29 -5.81
N LEU A 51 -2.41 -5.39 -5.93
CA LEU A 51 -1.81 -5.85 -7.18
C LEU A 51 -2.85 -6.34 -8.21
N ASN A 52 -3.88 -7.05 -7.76
CA ASN A 52 -4.98 -7.47 -8.64
C ASN A 52 -5.74 -6.26 -9.20
N ARG A 53 -5.99 -5.23 -8.37
CA ARG A 53 -6.59 -3.99 -8.87
C ARG A 53 -5.72 -3.30 -9.91
N TRP A 54 -4.41 -3.28 -9.72
CA TRP A 54 -3.48 -2.73 -10.70
C TRP A 54 -3.53 -3.51 -12.03
N LEU A 55 -3.59 -4.84 -11.99
CA LEU A 55 -3.80 -5.68 -13.17
C LEU A 55 -5.11 -5.29 -13.89
N ASP A 56 -6.24 -5.27 -13.18
CA ASP A 56 -7.55 -4.94 -13.76
C ASP A 56 -7.61 -3.53 -14.39
N VAL A 57 -6.92 -2.56 -13.78
CA VAL A 57 -6.84 -1.18 -14.28
C VAL A 57 -5.97 -1.12 -15.53
N THR A 58 -4.83 -1.79 -15.55
CA THR A 58 -3.85 -1.72 -16.65
C THR A 58 -4.22 -2.60 -17.84
N GLU A 59 -4.97 -3.69 -17.64
CA GLU A 59 -5.45 -4.55 -18.72
C GLU A 59 -6.34 -3.81 -19.73
N LYS A 60 -7.02 -2.74 -19.30
CA LYS A 60 -7.82 -1.87 -20.17
C LYS A 60 -6.97 -1.19 -21.25
N ASP A 61 -5.69 -0.96 -20.97
CA ASP A 61 -4.73 -0.26 -21.81
C ASP A 61 -3.58 -1.18 -22.29
N LYS A 62 -3.80 -2.50 -22.33
CA LYS A 62 -2.81 -3.58 -22.56
C LYS A 62 -1.80 -3.43 -23.72
N ASN A 63 -2.05 -2.54 -24.68
CA ASN A 63 -1.15 -2.29 -25.81
C ASN A 63 -0.22 -1.07 -25.61
N SER A 64 -0.36 -0.37 -24.48
CA SER A 64 0.42 0.82 -24.14
C SER A 64 1.52 0.46 -23.14
N ARG A 65 2.69 1.08 -23.29
CA ARG A 65 3.76 0.98 -22.29
C ARG A 65 3.41 1.85 -21.09
N SER A 66 3.49 1.28 -19.89
CA SER A 66 3.29 2.01 -18.62
C SER A 66 4.42 1.73 -17.65
N ALA A 67 4.68 2.66 -16.74
CA ALA A 67 5.53 2.46 -15.57
C ALA A 67 4.71 2.78 -14.31
N THR A 68 4.83 1.95 -13.28
CA THR A 68 4.10 2.14 -12.01
C THR A 68 5.09 2.10 -10.85
N PHE A 69 5.06 3.13 -10.03
CA PHE A 69 5.69 3.12 -8.72
C PHE A 69 4.68 2.59 -7.68
N TYR A 70 5.07 1.53 -6.99
CA TYR A 70 4.31 0.94 -5.88
C TYR A 70 5.11 1.04 -4.58
N ASN A 71 4.53 1.67 -3.56
CA ASN A 71 5.06 1.62 -2.20
C ASN A 71 4.13 0.81 -1.28
N THR A 72 4.70 -0.09 -0.50
CA THR A 72 3.96 -0.93 0.46
C THR A 72 4.71 -1.02 1.77
N LEU A 73 3.98 -1.13 2.88
CA LEU A 73 4.55 -1.08 4.23
C LEU A 73 4.03 -2.13 5.22
N PRO A 74 3.61 -3.36 4.85
CA PRO A 74 3.11 -4.34 5.81
C PRO A 74 4.16 -4.73 6.86
N LEU A 75 5.45 -4.58 6.55
CA LEU A 75 6.56 -4.95 7.43
C LEU A 75 7.00 -3.84 8.38
N HIS A 76 6.46 -2.63 8.27
CA HIS A 76 6.79 -1.52 9.17
C HIS A 76 6.48 -1.89 10.63
N ASP A 77 7.37 -1.49 11.54
CA ASP A 77 7.15 -1.72 12.97
C ASP A 77 5.93 -0.93 13.48
N GLY A 78 5.31 -1.40 14.55
CA GLY A 78 4.07 -0.82 15.09
C GLY A 78 2.79 -1.18 14.32
N ASN A 79 2.91 -1.81 13.14
CA ASN A 79 1.75 -2.37 12.44
C ASN A 79 1.11 -3.49 13.28
N HIS A 80 -0.20 -3.41 13.46
CA HIS A 80 -0.96 -4.34 14.28
C HIS A 80 -2.24 -4.80 13.57
N TYR A 81 -2.73 -5.99 13.93
CA TYR A 81 -3.99 -6.49 13.37
C TYR A 81 -5.17 -5.67 13.89
N PRO A 82 -6.20 -5.38 13.08
CA PRO A 82 -7.40 -4.70 13.56
C PRO A 82 -8.00 -5.41 14.78
N GLY A 83 -8.28 -4.65 15.83
CA GLY A 83 -8.79 -5.19 17.11
C GLY A 83 -7.71 -5.76 18.05
N VAL A 84 -6.43 -5.73 17.67
CA VAL A 84 -5.31 -6.20 18.50
C VAL A 84 -4.35 -5.02 18.74
N SER A 85 -4.06 -4.71 20.00
CA SER A 85 -3.16 -3.59 20.34
C SER A 85 -1.68 -3.94 20.25
N LYS A 86 -1.33 -5.23 20.24
CA LYS A 86 0.04 -5.69 20.11
C LYS A 86 0.49 -5.61 18.65
N THR A 87 1.69 -5.10 18.42
CA THR A 87 2.39 -5.20 17.13
C THR A 87 2.34 -6.65 16.63
N ALA A 88 1.93 -6.83 15.39
CA ALA A 88 1.89 -8.16 14.78
C ALA A 88 3.31 -8.77 14.71
N ASP A 89 3.40 -10.09 14.67
CA ASP A 89 4.70 -10.76 14.58
C ASP A 89 5.36 -10.49 13.22
N TYR A 90 6.63 -10.10 13.23
CA TYR A 90 7.35 -9.74 12.00
C TYR A 90 7.48 -10.93 11.05
N LYS A 91 7.85 -12.11 11.56
CA LYS A 91 8.06 -13.30 10.73
C LYS A 91 6.75 -13.72 10.05
N ALA A 92 5.64 -13.67 10.77
CA ALA A 92 4.32 -13.95 10.21
C ALA A 92 3.92 -12.94 9.12
N ARG A 93 4.15 -11.64 9.32
CA ARG A 93 3.87 -10.61 8.30
C ARG A 93 4.77 -10.76 7.06
N ALA A 94 6.05 -11.04 7.26
CA ALA A 94 7.01 -11.26 6.17
C ALA A 94 6.68 -12.51 5.35
N GLN A 95 6.31 -13.61 6.01
CA GLN A 95 5.85 -14.81 5.32
C GLN A 95 4.63 -14.51 4.45
N LYS A 96 3.59 -13.87 5.03
CA LYS A 96 2.40 -13.48 4.28
C LYS A 96 2.72 -12.57 3.09
N PHE A 97 3.71 -11.69 3.18
CA PHE A 97 4.10 -10.80 2.09
C PHE A 97 4.86 -11.50 0.96
N PHE A 98 5.59 -12.58 1.27
CA PHE A 98 6.35 -13.35 0.28
C PHE A 98 5.54 -14.46 -0.40
N ASP A 99 4.48 -14.95 0.25
CA ASP A 99 3.52 -15.92 -0.31
C ASP A 99 2.59 -15.28 -1.36
#